data_AF-A0A847VLK3-F1
#
_entry.id   AF-A0A847VLK3-F1
#
_cell.length_a   1.000
_cell.length_b   1.000
_cell.length_c   1.000
_cell.angle_alpha   90.00
_cell.angle_beta   90.00
_cell.angle_gamma   90.00
#
_symmetry.space_group_name_H-M   'P 1'
#
loop_
_entity.id
_entity.type
_entity.pdbx_description
1 polymer ?
#
loop_
_entity_poly.entity_id
_entity_poly.type
_entity_poly.pdbx_seq_one_letter_code
_entity_poly.pdbx_strand_id
1 'polypeptide(L)'
;MTERDFDAWAGVELAAVETALDTWVPADAPAGLGEAMRYGVLDGGKRLRALLVLAAAQAVGGVREGALRAAVAVELIHAYSLVHDDMPCMDNDVLRRGKPTVHVQYGEAQAMLAGDAMQALAFDVLTPDTGVDIALQARLVA
;
A
#
# COMPACT_ATOMS: atom_id res chain seq x y z
N MET A 1 24.76 5.42 -11.18
CA MET A 1 24.40 4.61 -10.00
C MET A 1 25.07 3.27 -10.17
N THR A 2 26.02 2.92 -9.31
CA THR A 2 26.56 1.56 -9.25
C THR A 2 25.54 0.61 -8.60
N GLU A 3 25.75 -0.70 -8.68
CA GLU A 3 24.88 -1.69 -8.00
C GLU A 3 24.79 -1.43 -6.49
N ARG A 4 25.93 -1.13 -5.85
CA ARG A 4 25.96 -0.77 -4.41
C ARG A 4 25.20 0.51 -4.10
N ASP A 5 25.26 1.50 -4.99
CA ASP A 5 24.51 2.75 -4.81
C ASP A 5 23.00 2.50 -4.91
N PHE A 6 22.59 1.60 -5.82
CA PHE A 6 21.19 1.21 -5.96
C PHE A 6 20.69 0.47 -4.72
N ASP A 7 21.44 -0.51 -4.22
CA ASP A 7 21.04 -1.28 -3.04
C ASP A 7 20.93 -0.41 -1.79
N ALA A 8 21.88 0.51 -1.61
CA ALA A 8 21.84 1.47 -0.50
C ALA A 8 20.63 2.41 -0.60
N TRP A 9 20.36 2.96 -1.79
CA TRP A 9 19.20 3.79 -2.05
C TRP A 9 17.90 3.01 -1.81
N ALA A 10 17.76 1.82 -2.40
CA ALA A 10 16.57 0.99 -2.26
C ALA A 10 16.32 0.63 -0.79
N GLY A 11 17.36 0.32 -0.01
CA GLY A 11 17.23 0.04 1.42
C GLY A 11 16.63 1.20 2.22
N VAL A 12 17.08 2.43 1.96
CA VAL A 12 16.55 3.64 2.61
C VAL A 12 15.10 3.88 2.21
N GLU A 13 14.79 3.80 0.93
CA GLU A 13 13.46 4.05 0.40
C GLU A 13 12.45 2.98 0.85
N LEU A 14 12.85 1.72 0.90
CA LEU A 14 12.03 0.62 1.45
C LEU A 14 11.70 0.86 2.92
N ALA A 15 12.68 1.21 3.74
CA ALA A 15 12.46 1.47 5.16
C ALA A 15 11.48 2.65 5.38
N ALA A 16 11.58 3.70 4.55
CA ALA A 16 10.66 4.82 4.59
C ALA A 16 9.23 4.40 4.21
N VAL A 17 9.07 3.54 3.19
CA VAL A 17 7.76 3.02 2.76
C VAL A 17 7.14 2.12 3.82
N GLU A 18 7.90 1.20 4.42
CA GLU A 18 7.38 0.33 5.49
C GLU A 18 6.93 1.15 6.71
N THR A 19 7.72 2.17 7.10
CA THR A 19 7.36 3.07 8.20
C THR A 19 6.08 3.86 7.87
N ALA A 20 5.95 4.34 6.63
CA ALA A 20 4.77 5.09 6.20
C ALA A 20 3.52 4.20 6.11
N LEU A 21 3.64 2.98 5.60
CA LEU A 21 2.56 1.98 5.61
C LEU A 21 2.12 1.65 7.04
N ASP A 22 3.08 1.40 7.94
CA ASP A 22 2.82 1.11 9.35
C ASP A 22 2.07 2.25 10.04
N THR A 23 2.40 3.49 9.68
CA THR A 23 1.78 4.71 10.22
C THR A 23 0.38 4.96 9.65
N TRP A 24 0.19 4.80 8.34
CA TRP A 24 -1.06 5.19 7.67
C TRP A 24 -2.11 4.09 7.62
N VAL A 25 -1.74 2.82 7.81
CA VAL A 25 -2.72 1.72 7.89
C VAL A 25 -3.16 1.57 9.34
N PRO A 26 -4.40 1.97 9.71
CA PRO A 26 -4.83 2.00 11.11
C PRO A 26 -4.90 0.59 11.70
N ALA A 27 -4.36 0.42 12.91
CA ALA A 27 -4.44 -0.84 13.64
C ALA A 27 -5.76 -0.99 14.41
N ASP A 28 -6.33 0.12 14.86
CA ASP A 28 -7.49 0.19 15.76
C ASP A 28 -8.83 0.38 15.03
N ALA A 29 -8.89 0.00 13.75
CA ALA A 29 -10.15 0.05 13.02
C ALA A 29 -11.19 -0.96 13.59
N PRO A 30 -12.49 -0.61 13.60
CA PRO A 30 -13.53 -1.42 14.23
C PRO A 30 -13.58 -2.88 13.74
N ALA A 31 -14.10 -3.76 14.59
CA ALA A 31 -14.32 -5.17 14.28
C ALA A 31 -13.08 -5.93 13.79
N GLY A 32 -11.87 -5.49 14.18
CA GLY A 32 -10.61 -6.13 13.79
C GLY A 32 -10.23 -5.91 12.32
N LEU A 33 -10.86 -4.96 11.63
CA LEU A 33 -10.56 -4.67 10.22
C LEU A 33 -9.12 -4.20 10.02
N GLY A 34 -8.60 -3.43 10.97
CA GLY A 34 -7.24 -2.91 10.93
C GLY A 34 -6.19 -4.02 10.96
N GLU A 35 -6.43 -5.07 11.76
CA GLU A 35 -5.57 -6.25 11.81
C GLU A 35 -5.54 -6.98 10.46
N ALA A 36 -6.70 -7.16 9.82
CA ALA A 36 -6.80 -7.81 8.51
C ALA A 36 -6.11 -7.00 7.39
N MET A 37 -6.30 -5.67 7.36
CA MET A 37 -5.62 -4.78 6.42
C MET A 37 -4.09 -4.85 6.61
N ARG A 38 -3.64 -4.73 7.86
CA ARG A 38 -2.21 -4.77 8.20
C ARG A 38 -1.58 -6.11 7.88
N TYR A 39 -2.27 -7.22 8.11
CA TYR A 39 -1.84 -8.55 7.69
C TYR A 39 -1.68 -8.63 6.16
N GLY A 40 -2.61 -8.06 5.40
CA GLY A 40 -2.56 -8.04 3.94
C GLY A 40 -1.44 -7.17 3.33
N VAL A 41 -1.04 -6.07 4.00
CA VAL A 41 -0.09 -5.10 3.43
C VAL A 41 1.29 -5.07 4.10
N LEU A 42 1.41 -5.29 5.41
CA LEU A 42 2.66 -5.08 6.16
C LEU A 42 3.58 -6.31 6.17
N ASP A 43 3.12 -7.47 5.69
CA ASP A 43 3.92 -8.70 5.70
C ASP A 43 4.99 -8.76 4.57
N GLY A 44 5.49 -7.57 4.22
CA GLY A 44 6.60 -7.33 3.30
C GLY A 44 6.26 -7.50 1.82
N GLY A 45 7.32 -7.66 1.03
CA GLY A 45 7.29 -7.70 -0.42
C GLY A 45 8.46 -6.94 -1.00
N LYS A 46 8.63 -6.99 -2.31
CA LYS A 46 9.72 -6.26 -2.98
C LYS A 46 9.50 -4.74 -3.03
N ARG A 47 8.27 -4.29 -2.74
CA ARG A 47 7.75 -2.91 -2.90
C ARG A 47 8.23 -2.24 -4.19
N LEU A 48 8.26 -3.03 -5.27
CA LEU A 48 8.82 -2.58 -6.55
C LEU A 48 8.05 -1.37 -7.08
N ARG A 49 6.74 -1.30 -6.85
CA ARG A 49 5.91 -0.19 -7.33
C ARG A 49 6.22 1.08 -6.55
N ALA A 50 6.35 1.00 -5.23
CA ALA A 50 6.80 2.11 -4.41
C ALA A 50 8.17 2.65 -4.86
N LEU A 51 9.15 1.75 -5.06
CA LEU A 51 10.49 2.15 -5.51
C LEU A 51 10.45 2.82 -6.89
N LEU A 52 9.63 2.34 -7.83
CA LEU A 52 9.47 2.97 -9.14
C LEU A 52 8.89 4.39 -9.03
N VAL A 53 7.90 4.60 -8.16
CA VAL A 53 7.32 5.94 -7.92
C VAL A 53 8.39 6.89 -7.36
N LEU A 54 9.15 6.44 -6.38
CA LEU A 54 10.18 7.24 -5.71
C LEU A 54 11.34 7.57 -6.66
N ALA A 55 11.80 6.59 -7.43
CA ALA A 55 12.83 6.79 -8.46
C ALA A 55 12.36 7.78 -9.54
N ALA A 56 11.11 7.66 -10.01
CA ALA A 56 10.55 8.56 -11.01
C ALA A 56 10.47 9.99 -10.50
N ALA A 57 9.98 10.18 -9.26
CA ALA A 57 9.92 11.50 -8.64
C ALA A 57 11.32 12.10 -8.48
N GLN A 58 12.29 11.33 -8.00
CA GLN A 58 13.67 11.81 -7.86
C GLN A 58 14.30 12.18 -9.21
N ALA A 59 14.05 11.40 -10.27
CA ALA A 59 14.60 11.64 -11.59
C ALA A 59 14.13 12.98 -12.21
N VAL A 60 12.94 13.46 -11.81
CA VAL A 60 12.36 14.72 -12.30
C VAL A 60 12.45 15.87 -11.28
N GLY A 61 13.10 15.66 -10.13
CA GLY A 61 13.20 16.66 -9.06
C GLY A 61 11.88 16.94 -8.35
N GLY A 62 11.00 15.93 -8.27
CA GLY A 62 9.70 16.01 -7.60
C GLY A 62 9.79 16.13 -6.07
N VAL A 63 8.66 16.47 -5.45
CA VAL A 63 8.55 16.64 -3.99
C VAL A 63 8.51 15.28 -3.30
N ARG A 64 9.50 15.02 -2.43
CA ARG A 64 9.70 13.73 -1.75
C ARG A 64 8.48 13.28 -0.94
N GLU A 65 7.81 14.20 -0.25
CA GLU A 65 6.63 13.89 0.56
C GLU A 65 5.45 13.41 -0.30
N GLY A 66 5.13 14.14 -1.37
CA GLY A 66 4.09 13.74 -2.32
C GLY A 66 4.40 12.40 -2.99
N ALA A 67 5.67 12.16 -3.32
CA ALA A 67 6.11 10.89 -3.87
C ALA A 67 5.97 9.73 -2.87
N LEU A 68 6.22 9.96 -1.57
CA LEU A 68 6.02 8.94 -0.54
C LEU A 68 4.55 8.56 -0.38
N ARG A 69 3.65 9.55 -0.37
CA ARG A 69 2.19 9.33 -0.35
C ARG A 69 1.74 8.52 -1.56
N ALA A 70 2.18 8.90 -2.75
CA ALA A 70 1.89 8.15 -3.98
C ALA A 70 2.46 6.72 -3.95
N ALA A 71 3.66 6.53 -3.40
CA ALA A 71 4.29 5.22 -3.28
C ALA A 71 3.48 4.29 -2.34
N VAL A 72 3.02 4.81 -1.20
CA VAL A 72 2.16 4.05 -0.29
C VAL A 72 0.79 3.77 -0.90
N ALA A 73 0.16 4.77 -1.52
CA ALA A 73 -1.12 4.61 -2.20
C ALA A 73 -1.07 3.46 -3.22
N VAL A 74 -0.02 3.40 -4.05
CA VAL A 74 0.14 2.33 -5.05
C VAL A 74 0.38 0.96 -4.41
N GLU A 75 1.09 0.87 -3.28
CA GLU A 75 1.24 -0.40 -2.55
C GLU A 75 -0.06 -0.84 -1.85
N LEU A 76 -0.90 0.08 -1.40
CA LEU A 76 -2.25 -0.21 -0.90
C LEU A 76 -3.15 -0.74 -2.03
N ILE A 77 -3.09 -0.10 -3.21
CA ILE A 77 -3.76 -0.58 -4.43
C ILE A 77 -3.31 -2.00 -4.79
N HIS A 78 -2.00 -2.24 -4.73
CA HIS A 78 -1.46 -3.56 -4.98
C HIS A 78 -1.91 -4.59 -3.94
N ALA A 79 -1.91 -4.23 -2.66
CA ALA A 79 -2.28 -5.15 -1.59
C ALA A 79 -3.75 -5.53 -1.67
N TYR A 80 -4.67 -4.57 -1.89
CA TYR A 80 -6.09 -4.93 -2.02
C TYR A 80 -6.31 -5.88 -3.19
N SER A 81 -5.65 -5.65 -4.33
CA SER A 81 -5.89 -6.47 -5.52
C SER A 81 -5.53 -7.92 -5.22
N LEU A 82 -4.40 -8.15 -4.53
CA LEU A 82 -4.00 -9.50 -4.11
C LEU A 82 -4.98 -10.13 -3.11
N VAL A 83 -5.49 -9.35 -2.15
CA VAL A 83 -6.47 -9.86 -1.16
C VAL A 83 -7.75 -10.31 -1.86
N HIS A 84 -8.23 -9.55 -2.84
CA HIS A 84 -9.41 -9.90 -3.61
C HIS A 84 -9.15 -11.04 -4.60
N ASP A 85 -8.01 -11.05 -5.28
CA ASP A 85 -7.60 -12.13 -6.20
C ASP A 85 -7.48 -13.46 -5.44
N ASP A 86 -7.01 -13.45 -4.19
CA ASP A 86 -6.91 -14.66 -3.35
C ASP A 86 -8.27 -15.29 -2.99
N MET A 87 -9.39 -14.58 -3.14
CA MET A 87 -10.71 -15.05 -2.70
C MET A 87 -11.16 -16.33 -3.40
N PRO A 88 -12.00 -17.17 -2.77
CA PRO A 88 -12.48 -18.42 -3.38
C PRO A 88 -13.22 -18.28 -4.71
N CYS A 89 -13.84 -17.12 -4.95
CA CYS A 89 -14.52 -16.79 -6.20
C CYS A 89 -13.58 -16.29 -7.31
N MET A 90 -12.31 -16.04 -7.01
CA MET A 90 -11.28 -15.56 -7.91
C MET A 90 -10.24 -16.68 -8.12
N ASP A 91 -9.01 -16.54 -7.61
CA ASP A 91 -7.95 -17.54 -7.78
C ASP A 91 -8.03 -18.67 -6.73
N ASN A 92 -8.76 -18.46 -5.62
CA ASN A 92 -8.91 -19.42 -4.52
C ASN A 92 -7.56 -19.86 -3.93
N ASP A 93 -6.61 -18.92 -3.83
CA ASP A 93 -5.30 -19.15 -3.25
C ASP A 93 -5.41 -19.26 -1.72
N VAL A 94 -5.03 -20.40 -1.16
CA VAL A 94 -5.02 -20.61 0.30
C VAL A 94 -3.72 -20.18 0.97
N LEU A 95 -2.67 -19.97 0.19
CA LEU A 95 -1.36 -19.53 0.66
C LEU A 95 -0.77 -18.46 -0.26
N ARG A 96 -0.18 -17.42 0.34
CA ARG A 96 0.61 -16.41 -0.36
C ARG A 96 1.95 -16.24 0.35
N ARG A 97 3.05 -16.43 -0.41
CA ARG A 97 4.43 -16.38 0.09
C ARG A 97 4.67 -17.28 1.31
N GLY A 98 4.02 -18.46 1.33
CA GLY A 98 4.13 -19.45 2.40
C GLY A 98 3.30 -19.15 3.65
N LYS A 99 2.42 -18.14 3.62
CA LYS A 99 1.50 -17.79 4.73
C LYS A 99 0.05 -17.93 4.30
N PRO A 100 -0.90 -18.22 5.21
CA PRO A 100 -2.33 -18.20 4.91
C PRO A 100 -2.74 -16.88 4.26
N THR A 101 -3.57 -16.93 3.23
CA THR A 101 -4.15 -15.72 2.64
C THR A 101 -5.15 -15.08 3.62
N VAL A 102 -5.51 -13.82 3.38
CA VAL A 102 -6.33 -13.04 4.33
C VAL A 102 -7.67 -13.72 4.59
N HIS A 103 -8.31 -14.28 3.55
CA HIS A 103 -9.60 -14.96 3.69
C HIS A 103 -9.48 -16.28 4.45
N VAL A 104 -8.35 -16.98 4.35
CA VAL A 104 -8.09 -18.20 5.15
C VAL A 104 -7.88 -17.84 6.62
N GLN A 105 -7.17 -16.75 6.90
CA GLN A 105 -6.85 -16.34 8.27
C GLN A 105 -8.02 -15.66 8.99
N TYR A 106 -8.80 -14.82 8.30
CA TYR A 106 -9.81 -13.95 8.91
C TYR A 106 -11.24 -14.17 8.38
N GLY A 107 -11.42 -15.07 7.40
CA GLY A 107 -12.69 -15.30 6.72
C GLY A 107 -12.93 -14.39 5.53
N GLU A 108 -13.77 -14.86 4.60
CA GLU A 108 -14.06 -14.18 3.33
C GLU A 108 -14.64 -12.77 3.49
N ALA A 109 -15.61 -12.59 4.40
CA ALA A 109 -16.24 -11.29 4.60
C ALA A 109 -15.23 -10.24 5.10
N GLN A 110 -14.35 -10.62 6.03
CA GLN A 110 -13.32 -9.72 6.56
C GLN A 110 -12.26 -9.41 5.50
N ALA A 111 -11.86 -10.40 4.70
CA ALA A 111 -10.91 -10.20 3.61
C ALA A 111 -11.46 -9.26 2.53
N MET A 112 -12.73 -9.42 2.16
CA MET A 112 -13.41 -8.52 1.22
C MET A 112 -13.37 -7.07 1.71
N LEU A 113 -13.81 -6.84 2.95
CA LEU A 113 -13.81 -5.52 3.57
C LEU A 113 -12.40 -4.93 3.76
N ALA A 114 -11.41 -5.76 4.08
CA ALA A 114 -10.02 -5.33 4.19
C ALA A 114 -9.49 -4.84 2.84
N GLY A 115 -9.82 -5.53 1.74
CA GLY A 115 -9.52 -5.07 0.39
C GLY A 115 -10.20 -3.75 0.06
N ASP A 116 -11.52 -3.65 0.27
CA ASP A 116 -12.29 -2.43 0.00
C ASP A 116 -11.74 -1.22 0.79
N ALA A 117 -11.43 -1.43 2.07
CA ALA A 117 -10.87 -0.40 2.93
C ALA A 117 -9.46 0.03 2.50
N MET A 118 -8.59 -0.89 2.08
CA MET A 118 -7.27 -0.55 1.53
C MET A 118 -7.38 0.24 0.22
N GLN A 119 -8.34 -0.10 -0.65
CA GLN A 119 -8.59 0.66 -1.87
C GLN A 119 -9.02 2.10 -1.55
N ALA A 120 -9.95 2.28 -0.62
CA ALA A 120 -10.38 3.62 -0.19
C ALA A 120 -9.25 4.41 0.49
N LEU A 121 -8.50 3.75 1.39
CA LEU A 121 -7.37 4.34 2.10
C LEU A 121 -6.26 4.81 1.15
N ALA A 122 -6.05 4.13 0.02
CA ALA A 122 -5.06 4.56 -0.96
C ALA A 122 -5.33 5.98 -1.48
N PHE A 123 -6.59 6.32 -1.72
CA PHE A 123 -6.97 7.67 -2.13
C PHE A 123 -6.82 8.67 -0.99
N ASP A 124 -7.25 8.30 0.22
CA ASP A 124 -7.11 9.15 1.41
C ASP A 124 -5.64 9.52 1.70
N VAL A 125 -4.72 8.55 1.61
CA VAL A 125 -3.28 8.78 1.74
C VAL A 125 -2.75 9.70 0.64
N LEU A 126 -3.25 9.55 -0.59
CA LEU A 126 -2.84 10.36 -1.75
C LEU A 126 -3.33 11.80 -1.64
N THR A 127 -4.45 12.05 -0.95
CA THR A 127 -5.11 13.36 -0.83
C THR A 127 -4.94 13.96 0.57
N PRO A 128 -3.84 14.68 0.88
CA PRO A 128 -3.64 15.27 2.19
C PRO A 128 -4.61 16.42 2.49
N ASP A 129 -4.96 16.58 3.78
CA ASP A 129 -5.76 17.70 4.27
C ASP A 129 -5.15 19.09 4.01
N THR A 130 -3.83 19.16 3.82
CA THR A 130 -3.08 20.42 3.67
C THR A 130 -2.07 20.34 2.53
N GLY A 131 -1.75 21.49 1.93
CA GLY A 131 -0.67 21.61 0.95
C GLY A 131 -1.08 21.45 -0.51
N VAL A 132 -2.29 20.98 -0.79
CA VAL A 132 -2.88 20.91 -2.15
C VAL A 132 -4.32 21.40 -2.11
N ASP A 133 -4.70 22.25 -3.06
CA ASP A 133 -6.08 22.76 -3.15
C ASP A 133 -7.12 21.63 -3.34
N ILE A 134 -8.20 21.64 -2.55
CA ILE A 134 -9.20 20.57 -2.53
C ILE A 134 -9.84 20.36 -3.91
N ALA A 135 -10.08 21.43 -4.69
CA ALA A 135 -10.66 21.29 -6.02
C ALA A 135 -9.65 20.72 -7.03
N LEU A 136 -8.35 20.95 -6.84
CA LEU A 136 -7.32 20.24 -7.59
C LEU A 136 -7.26 18.76 -7.21
N GLN A 137 -7.27 18.44 -5.92
CA GLN A 137 -7.26 17.04 -5.44
C GLN A 137 -8.43 16.26 -6.02
N ALA A 138 -9.66 16.77 -5.88
CA ALA A 138 -10.87 16.13 -6.40
C ALA A 138 -10.82 15.87 -7.91
N ARG A 139 -10.24 16.77 -8.72
CA ARG A 139 -10.11 16.56 -10.17
C ARG A 139 -9.10 15.48 -10.55
N LEU A 140 -8.11 15.22 -9.69
CA LEU A 140 -7.05 14.26 -9.97
C LEU A 140 -7.41 12.84 -9.50
N VAL A 141 -8.41 12.70 -8.63
CA VAL A 141 -8.83 11.40 -8.06
C VAL A 141 -10.27 10.99 -8.42
N ALA A 142 -11.02 11.84 -9.13
CA ALA A 142 -12.32 11.52 -9.72
C ALA A 142 -12.17 10.74 -11.03
#